data_AF-A0A970UWW2-F1
#
_entry.id   AF-A0A970UWW2-F1
#
_cell.length_a   1.000
_cell.length_b   1.000
_cell.length_c   1.000
_cell.angle_alpha   90.00
_cell.angle_beta   90.00
_cell.angle_gamma   90.00
#
_symmetry.space_group_name_H-M   'P 1'
#
loop_
_entity.id
_entity.type
_entity.pdbx_description
1 polymer ?
#
loop_
_entity_poly.entity_id
_entity_poly.type
_entity_poly.pdbx_seq_one_letter_code
_entity_poly.pdbx_strand_id
1 'polypeptide(L)'
;MDCVYKEKIRKTVSDVRAVSFDEKKSPLNSEERINVLLDSIIEFQSLLEKKTVRINDINQKLEDVTWFNNLDEECLKLVNDIISLGKDLHSSLARQYAKMGKLKNEGIAKKEIKALKWAMNDLKENVEDLDSIFFYLPNDPSFVETTKLFALL
;
A
#
# COMPACT_ATOMS: atom_id res chain seq x y z
N MET A 1 66.93 -24.41 6.58
CA MET A 1 65.83 -24.82 7.49
C MET A 1 64.59 -24.96 6.64
N ASP A 2 64.05 -26.17 6.49
CA ASP A 2 62.87 -26.41 5.64
C ASP A 2 61.59 -25.95 6.33
N CYS A 3 60.68 -25.34 5.58
CA CYS A 3 59.42 -24.82 6.12
C CYS A 3 58.49 -25.98 6.53
N VAL A 4 58.33 -26.19 7.84
CA VAL A 4 57.49 -27.26 8.44
C VAL A 4 56.02 -27.17 8.01
N TYR A 5 55.55 -25.98 7.63
CA TYR A 5 54.15 -25.73 7.26
C TYR A 5 53.87 -25.73 5.75
N LYS A 6 54.87 -26.05 4.92
CA LYS A 6 54.80 -25.92 3.45
C LYS A 6 53.59 -26.60 2.81
N GLU A 7 53.25 -27.81 3.25
CA GLU A 7 52.10 -28.56 2.70
C GLU A 7 50.75 -27.95 3.13
N LYS A 8 50.66 -27.50 4.39
CA LYS A 8 49.45 -26.81 4.87
C LYS A 8 49.22 -25.51 4.10
N ILE A 9 50.30 -24.74 3.87
CA ILE A 9 50.26 -23.51 3.06
C ILE A 9 49.83 -23.82 1.62
N ARG A 10 50.40 -24.85 0.99
CA ARG A 10 50.02 -25.27 -0.37
C ARG A 10 48.55 -25.63 -0.49
N LYS A 11 48.02 -26.39 0.48
CA LYS A 11 46.61 -26.73 0.53
C LYS A 11 45.74 -25.47 0.62
N THR A 12 46.04 -24.57 1.55
CA THR A 12 45.32 -23.29 1.67
C THR A 12 45.39 -22.45 0.40
N VAL A 13 46.53 -22.39 -0.29
CA VAL A 13 46.65 -21.69 -1.58
C VAL A 13 45.74 -22.32 -2.63
N SER A 14 45.64 -23.65 -2.67
CA SER A 14 44.74 -24.35 -3.59
C SER A 14 43.27 -24.03 -3.27
N ASP A 15 42.89 -24.08 -1.99
CA ASP A 15 41.53 -23.78 -1.54
C ASP A 15 41.14 -22.34 -1.88
N VAL A 16 42.02 -21.37 -1.61
CA VAL A 16 41.79 -19.95 -1.95
C VAL A 16 41.68 -19.74 -3.45
N ARG A 17 42.49 -20.46 -4.26
CA ARG A 17 42.39 -20.38 -5.73
C ARG A 17 41.06 -20.92 -6.25
N ALA A 18 40.58 -22.04 -5.70
CA ALA A 18 39.30 -22.61 -6.08
C ALA A 18 38.16 -21.63 -5.77
N VAL A 19 38.08 -21.13 -4.53
CA VAL A 19 37.06 -20.15 -4.13
C VAL A 19 37.16 -18.87 -4.98
N SER A 20 38.37 -18.35 -5.22
CA SER A 20 38.55 -17.15 -6.05
C SER A 20 38.04 -17.34 -7.48
N PHE A 21 38.20 -18.53 -8.05
CA PHE A 21 37.72 -18.83 -9.39
C PHE A 21 36.20 -18.96 -9.43
N ASP A 22 35.60 -19.61 -8.42
CA ASP A 22 34.16 -19.76 -8.30
C ASP A 22 33.48 -18.40 -8.08
N GLU A 23 34.04 -17.54 -7.23
CA GLU A 23 33.51 -16.19 -6.99
C GLU A 23 33.54 -15.32 -8.25
N LYS A 24 34.58 -15.41 -9.09
CA LYS A 24 34.62 -14.70 -10.38
C LYS A 24 33.50 -15.10 -11.34
N LYS A 25 32.97 -16.31 -11.17
CA LYS A 25 31.83 -16.84 -11.95
C LYS A 25 30.52 -16.80 -11.17
N SER A 26 30.54 -16.27 -9.94
CA SER A 26 29.37 -16.20 -9.08
C SER A 26 28.29 -15.42 -9.80
N PRO A 27 27.04 -15.93 -9.83
CA PRO A 27 25.94 -15.18 -10.37
C PRO A 27 25.65 -13.89 -9.60
N LEU A 28 26.19 -13.72 -8.39
CA LEU A 28 26.10 -12.47 -7.63
C LEU A 28 27.01 -11.37 -8.21
N ASN A 29 28.01 -11.73 -9.02
CA ASN A 29 28.80 -10.77 -9.81
C ASN A 29 28.17 -10.46 -11.17
N SER A 30 27.00 -11.04 -11.48
CA SER A 30 26.26 -10.72 -12.70
C SER A 30 25.49 -9.42 -12.50
N GLU A 31 25.93 -8.37 -13.19
CA GLU A 31 25.18 -7.10 -13.27
C GLU A 31 23.75 -7.33 -13.75
N GLU A 32 23.55 -8.24 -14.70
CA GLU A 32 22.23 -8.59 -15.22
C GLU A 32 21.28 -9.09 -14.11
N ARG A 33 21.75 -9.98 -13.22
CA ARG A 33 20.92 -10.48 -12.12
C ARG A 33 20.58 -9.38 -11.10
N ILE A 34 21.54 -8.50 -10.82
CA ILE A 34 21.32 -7.36 -9.93
C ILE A 34 20.28 -6.42 -10.56
N ASN A 35 20.42 -6.12 -11.86
CA ASN A 35 19.51 -5.25 -12.59
C ASN A 35 18.08 -5.82 -12.60
N VAL A 36 17.89 -7.12 -12.87
CA VAL A 36 16.56 -7.74 -12.83
C VAL A 36 15.88 -7.59 -11.46
N LEU A 37 16.65 -7.71 -10.37
CA LEU A 37 16.12 -7.48 -9.02
C LEU A 37 15.74 -6.01 -8.81
N LEU A 38 16.60 -5.07 -9.21
CA LEU A 38 16.34 -3.64 -9.09
C LEU A 38 15.13 -3.21 -9.93
N ASP A 39 15.02 -3.71 -11.15
CA ASP A 39 13.89 -3.46 -12.05
C ASP A 39 12.59 -3.98 -11.43
N SER A 40 12.60 -5.18 -10.84
CA SER A 40 11.44 -5.74 -10.14
C SER A 40 11.01 -4.87 -8.95
N ILE A 41 11.95 -4.26 -8.23
CA ILE A 41 11.66 -3.33 -7.13
C ILE A 41 11.03 -2.04 -7.68
N ILE A 42 11.58 -1.49 -8.76
CA ILE A 42 11.08 -0.28 -9.42
C ILE A 42 9.66 -0.50 -9.96
N GLU A 43 9.41 -1.62 -10.61
CA GLU A 43 8.08 -2.00 -11.10
C GLU A 43 7.08 -2.10 -9.95
N PHE A 44 7.48 -2.74 -8.84
CA PHE A 44 6.65 -2.83 -7.65
C PHE A 44 6.32 -1.44 -7.06
N GLN A 45 7.28 -0.53 -6.99
CA GLN A 45 7.06 0.86 -6.59
C GLN A 45 6.06 1.56 -7.50
N SER A 46 6.22 1.45 -8.83
CA SER A 46 5.31 2.04 -9.80
C SER A 46 3.88 1.50 -9.68
N LEU A 47 3.72 0.20 -9.41
CA LEU A 47 2.41 -0.41 -9.17
C LEU A 47 1.73 0.15 -7.92
N LEU A 48 2.49 0.38 -6.84
CA LEU A 48 1.97 1.00 -5.62
C LEU A 48 1.54 2.46 -5.86
N GLU A 49 2.35 3.23 -6.60
CA GLU A 49 2.03 4.62 -6.93
C GLU A 49 0.76 4.72 -7.78
N LYS A 50 0.67 3.95 -8.88
CA LYS A 50 -0.53 3.91 -9.73
C LYS A 50 -1.78 3.54 -8.93
N LYS A 51 -1.65 2.58 -8.02
CA LYS A 51 -2.77 2.16 -7.15
C LYS A 51 -3.16 3.27 -6.19
N THR A 52 -2.18 3.94 -5.58
CA THR A 52 -2.40 5.07 -4.66
C THR A 52 -3.15 6.20 -5.35
N VAL A 53 -2.72 6.59 -6.56
CA VAL A 53 -3.38 7.63 -7.36
C VAL A 53 -4.84 7.28 -7.64
N ARG A 54 -5.12 6.02 -8.02
CA ARG A 54 -6.49 5.56 -8.26
C ARG A 54 -7.37 5.59 -7.02
N ILE A 55 -6.82 5.26 -5.84
CA ILE A 55 -7.57 5.32 -4.59
C ILE A 55 -7.84 6.78 -4.22
N ASN A 56 -6.88 7.68 -4.39
CA ASN A 56 -7.08 9.11 -4.14
C ASN A 56 -8.15 9.72 -5.07
N ASP A 57 -8.19 9.31 -6.34
CA ASP A 57 -9.27 9.71 -7.27
C ASP A 57 -10.65 9.22 -6.80
N ILE A 58 -10.73 7.99 -6.26
CA ILE A 58 -11.96 7.49 -5.63
C ILE A 58 -12.31 8.33 -4.40
N ASN A 59 -11.34 8.60 -3.52
CA ASN A 59 -11.55 9.40 -2.31
C ASN A 59 -12.14 10.78 -2.64
N GLN A 60 -11.59 11.46 -3.64
CA GLN A 60 -12.14 12.75 -4.09
C GLN A 60 -13.60 12.62 -4.55
N LYS A 61 -13.92 11.57 -5.31
CA LYS A 61 -15.30 11.35 -5.77
C LYS A 61 -16.25 11.01 -4.62
N LEU A 62 -15.79 10.29 -3.61
CA LEU A 62 -16.58 10.01 -2.41
C LEU A 62 -16.84 11.30 -1.62
N GLU A 63 -15.81 12.13 -1.44
CA GLU A 63 -15.93 13.44 -0.82
C GLU A 63 -16.92 14.33 -1.59
N ASP A 64 -16.84 14.38 -2.92
CA ASP A 64 -17.76 15.18 -3.74
C ASP A 64 -19.23 14.77 -3.53
N VAL A 65 -19.50 13.47 -3.35
CA VAL A 65 -20.85 12.96 -3.08
C VAL A 65 -21.40 13.49 -1.75
N THR A 66 -20.56 13.74 -0.74
CA THR A 66 -21.02 14.28 0.56
C THR A 66 -21.70 15.65 0.45
N TRP A 67 -21.43 16.40 -0.62
CA TRP A 67 -22.01 17.73 -0.85
C TRP A 67 -23.34 17.70 -1.62
N PHE A 68 -23.80 16.52 -2.06
CA PHE A 68 -25.04 16.40 -2.82
C PHE A 68 -26.26 16.52 -1.90
N ASN A 69 -27.22 17.33 -2.33
CA ASN A 69 -28.45 17.61 -1.59
C ASN A 69 -29.67 17.17 -2.41
N ASN A 70 -30.82 16.98 -1.75
CA ASN A 70 -32.10 16.61 -2.37
C ASN A 70 -32.04 15.28 -3.16
N LEU A 71 -31.33 14.29 -2.62
CA LEU A 71 -31.28 12.94 -3.18
C LEU A 71 -32.61 12.21 -2.99
N ASP A 72 -33.10 11.55 -4.03
CA ASP A 72 -34.26 10.67 -3.94
C ASP A 72 -33.88 9.26 -3.44
N GLU A 73 -34.88 8.38 -3.29
CA GLU A 73 -34.67 7.02 -2.78
C GLU A 73 -33.77 6.18 -3.70
N GLU A 74 -33.81 6.38 -5.01
CA GLU A 74 -32.96 5.65 -5.96
C GLU A 74 -31.50 6.08 -5.81
N CYS A 75 -31.26 7.39 -5.69
CA CYS A 75 -29.94 7.95 -5.41
C CYS A 75 -29.38 7.43 -4.08
N LEU A 76 -30.20 7.39 -3.02
CA LEU A 76 -29.77 6.86 -1.72
C LEU A 76 -29.42 5.36 -1.80
N LYS A 77 -30.13 4.56 -2.59
CA LYS A 77 -29.73 3.15 -2.82
C LYS A 77 -28.36 3.05 -3.47
N LEU A 78 -28.07 3.88 -4.47
CA LEU A 78 -26.75 3.94 -5.10
C LEU A 78 -25.65 4.39 -4.13
N VAL A 79 -25.92 5.35 -3.25
CA VAL A 79 -24.97 5.75 -2.20
C VAL A 79 -24.69 4.59 -1.25
N ASN A 80 -25.72 3.82 -0.86
CA ASN A 80 -25.53 2.64 -0.02
C ASN A 80 -24.70 1.53 -0.73
N ASP A 81 -24.87 1.37 -2.04
CA ASP A 81 -24.03 0.48 -2.85
C ASP A 81 -22.57 0.95 -2.89
N ILE A 82 -22.34 2.26 -3.06
CA ILE A 82 -21.01 2.86 -3.00
C ILE A 82 -20.34 2.58 -1.65
N ILE A 83 -21.06 2.79 -0.54
CA ILE A 83 -20.56 2.52 0.82
C ILE A 83 -20.16 1.05 0.95
N SER A 84 -21.02 0.13 0.51
CA SER A 84 -20.78 -1.31 0.57
C SER A 84 -19.55 -1.72 -0.24
N LEU A 85 -19.46 -1.26 -1.49
CA LEU A 85 -18.31 -1.50 -2.37
C LEU A 85 -17.02 -0.85 -1.83
N GLY A 86 -17.12 0.33 -1.20
CA GLY A 86 -16.01 1.00 -0.54
C GLY A 86 -15.45 0.20 0.63
N LYS A 87 -16.32 -0.35 1.49
CA LYS A 87 -15.94 -1.23 2.62
C LYS A 87 -15.25 -2.51 2.12
N ASP A 88 -15.74 -3.09 1.02
CA ASP A 88 -15.16 -4.28 0.40
C ASP A 88 -13.78 -4.00 -0.25
N LEU A 89 -13.66 -2.85 -0.94
CA LEU A 89 -12.40 -2.38 -1.51
C LEU A 89 -11.37 -2.17 -0.41
N HIS A 90 -11.71 -1.42 0.64
CA HIS A 90 -10.82 -1.19 1.78
C HIS A 90 -10.36 -2.52 2.42
N SER A 91 -11.29 -3.45 2.65
CA SER A 91 -10.97 -4.79 3.19
C SER A 91 -9.99 -5.56 2.30
N SER A 92 -10.16 -5.48 0.98
CA SER A 92 -9.26 -6.11 0.01
C SER A 92 -7.87 -5.48 0.00
N LEU A 93 -7.79 -4.15 0.10
CA LEU A 93 -6.54 -3.41 0.18
C LEU A 93 -5.80 -3.68 1.50
N ALA A 94 -6.51 -3.78 2.63
CA ALA A 94 -5.94 -4.11 3.93
C ALA A 94 -5.22 -5.47 3.92
N ARG A 95 -5.82 -6.49 3.28
CA ARG A 95 -5.18 -7.80 3.09
C ARG A 95 -3.93 -7.71 2.21
N GLN A 96 -3.95 -6.90 1.16
CA GLN A 96 -2.77 -6.67 0.31
C GLN A 96 -1.65 -5.98 1.09
N TYR A 97 -1.97 -4.91 1.83
CA TYR A 97 -1.02 -4.17 2.65
C TYR A 97 -0.37 -5.06 3.72
N ALA A 98 -1.14 -5.93 4.38
CA ALA A 98 -0.60 -6.86 5.38
C ALA A 98 0.50 -7.78 4.81
N LYS A 99 0.34 -8.25 3.57
CA LYS A 99 1.34 -9.09 2.87
C LYS A 99 2.64 -8.34 2.59
N MET A 100 2.62 -7.01 2.54
CA MET A 100 3.79 -6.16 2.28
C MET A 100 4.61 -5.86 3.54
N GLY A 101 4.21 -6.37 4.71
CA GLY A 101 4.87 -6.06 5.98
C GLY A 101 6.37 -6.38 6.00
N LYS A 102 6.79 -7.49 5.39
CA LYS A 102 8.21 -7.87 5.28
C LYS A 102 9.01 -6.87 4.45
N LEU A 103 8.53 -6.53 3.26
CA LEU A 103 9.17 -5.57 2.35
C LEU A 103 9.36 -4.20 3.03
N LYS A 104 8.31 -3.73 3.72
CA LYS A 104 8.35 -2.47 4.47
C LYS A 104 9.41 -2.49 5.58
N ASN A 105 9.53 -3.60 6.33
CA ASN A 105 10.50 -3.75 7.41
C ASN A 105 11.94 -3.79 6.89
N GLU A 106 12.14 -4.34 5.69
CA GLU A 106 13.43 -4.37 5.00
C GLU A 106 13.75 -3.06 4.26
N GLY A 107 12.85 -2.06 4.31
CA GLY A 107 13.05 -0.75 3.69
C GLY A 107 12.73 -0.69 2.20
N ILE A 108 12.25 -1.78 1.61
CA ILE A 108 11.88 -1.87 0.19
C ILE A 108 10.53 -1.17 -0.02
N ALA A 109 10.49 -0.23 -0.97
CA ALA A 109 9.29 0.54 -1.33
C ALA A 109 8.56 1.19 -0.14
N LYS A 110 9.31 1.55 0.92
CA LYS A 110 8.73 1.99 2.20
C LYS A 110 7.87 3.23 2.07
N LYS A 111 8.27 4.18 1.21
CA LYS A 111 7.54 5.42 0.95
C LYS A 111 6.22 5.14 0.25
N GLU A 112 6.25 4.32 -0.79
CA GLU A 112 5.10 3.98 -1.63
C GLU A 112 4.08 3.16 -0.84
N ILE A 113 4.54 2.18 -0.05
CA ILE A 113 3.70 1.40 0.87
C ILE A 113 3.03 2.31 1.91
N LYS A 114 3.75 3.32 2.43
CA LYS A 114 3.19 4.29 3.37
C LYS A 114 2.14 5.16 2.70
N ALA A 115 2.40 5.68 1.50
CA ALA A 115 1.44 6.49 0.74
C ALA A 115 0.16 5.71 0.46
N LEU A 116 0.27 4.45 0.04
CA LEU A 116 -0.89 3.58 -0.15
C LEU A 116 -1.71 3.42 1.14
N LYS A 117 -1.05 3.25 2.29
CA LYS A 117 -1.75 3.15 3.59
C LYS A 117 -2.55 4.42 3.90
N TRP A 118 -2.03 5.60 3.57
CA TRP A 118 -2.70 6.87 3.84
C TRP A 118 -3.96 6.97 2.96
N ALA A 119 -3.82 6.73 1.67
CA ALA A 119 -4.96 6.67 0.75
C ALA A 119 -6.05 5.67 1.18
N MET A 120 -5.65 4.51 1.74
CA MET A 120 -6.58 3.53 2.29
C MET A 120 -7.30 4.01 3.55
N ASN A 121 -6.62 4.75 4.43
CA ASN A 121 -7.24 5.32 5.61
C ASN A 121 -8.27 6.37 5.20
N ASP A 122 -7.90 7.27 4.29
CA ASP A 122 -8.81 8.29 3.75
C ASP A 122 -10.02 7.63 3.07
N LEU A 123 -9.83 6.51 2.35
CA LEU A 123 -10.94 5.73 1.78
C LEU A 123 -11.90 5.24 2.85
N LYS A 124 -11.37 4.71 3.96
CA LYS A 124 -12.18 4.23 5.07
C LYS A 124 -12.99 5.38 5.67
N GLU A 125 -12.33 6.50 5.94
CA GLU A 125 -12.95 7.70 6.54
C GLU A 125 -14.04 8.26 5.63
N ASN A 126 -13.77 8.48 4.34
CA ASN A 126 -14.76 8.99 3.39
C ASN A 126 -15.99 8.07 3.24
N VAL A 127 -15.79 6.75 3.32
CA VAL A 127 -16.89 5.78 3.31
C VAL A 127 -17.73 5.86 4.60
N GLU A 128 -17.08 6.03 5.75
CA GLU A 128 -17.76 6.23 7.04
C GLU A 128 -18.51 7.58 7.08
N ASP A 129 -17.96 8.62 6.46
CA ASP A 129 -18.59 9.94 6.33
C ASP A 129 -19.83 9.89 5.45
N LEU A 130 -19.81 9.18 4.32
CA LEU A 130 -21.00 8.98 3.49
C LEU A 130 -22.12 8.25 4.26
N ASP A 131 -21.76 7.20 5.00
CA ASP A 131 -22.70 6.45 5.85
C ASP A 131 -23.30 7.39 6.92
N SER A 132 -22.44 8.20 7.53
CA SER A 132 -22.83 9.16 8.55
C SER A 132 -23.80 10.23 8.02
N ILE A 133 -23.44 10.89 6.92
CA ILE A 133 -24.17 12.03 6.35
C ILE A 133 -25.53 11.61 5.81
N PHE A 134 -25.61 10.48 5.09
CA PHE A 134 -26.83 10.11 4.38
C PHE A 134 -27.75 9.17 5.16
N PHE A 135 -27.24 8.40 6.12
CA PHE A 135 -28.04 7.36 6.80
C PHE A 135 -28.04 7.47 8.32
N TYR A 136 -26.96 7.94 8.96
CA TYR A 136 -26.92 8.03 10.42
C TYR A 136 -27.48 9.37 10.93
N LEU A 137 -26.85 10.49 10.57
CA LEU A 137 -27.18 11.83 11.07
C LEU A 137 -28.62 12.26 10.78
N PRO A 138 -29.20 12.01 9.58
CA PRO A 138 -30.61 12.35 9.33
C PRO A 138 -31.60 11.62 10.23
N ASN A 139 -31.19 10.49 10.82
CA ASN A 139 -31.99 9.69 11.74
C ASN A 139 -31.65 9.95 13.21
N ASP A 140 -30.66 10.80 13.51
CA ASP A 140 -30.31 11.21 14.88
C ASP A 140 -31.21 12.38 15.33
N PRO A 141 -32.08 12.19 16.36
CA PRO A 141 -32.99 13.22 16.82
C PRO A 141 -32.29 14.51 17.27
N SER A 142 -31.14 14.40 17.94
CA SER A 142 -30.40 15.56 18.45
C SER A 142 -29.80 16.39 17.32
N PHE A 143 -29.35 15.73 16.25
CA PHE A 143 -28.86 16.39 15.05
C PHE A 143 -29.99 17.09 14.29
N VAL A 144 -31.14 16.42 14.12
CA VAL A 144 -32.32 16.98 13.45
C VAL A 144 -32.90 18.18 14.21
N GLU A 145 -32.96 18.12 15.54
CA GLU A 145 -33.42 19.26 16.36
C GLU A 145 -32.48 20.46 16.24
N THR A 146 -31.17 20.22 16.28
CA THR A 146 -30.16 21.27 16.18
C THR A 146 -30.16 21.93 14.80
N THR A 147 -30.22 21.15 13.73
CA THR A 147 -30.28 21.68 12.35
C THR A 147 -31.56 22.46 12.08
N LYS A 148 -32.70 22.07 12.66
CA LYS A 148 -33.94 22.87 12.62
C LYS A 148 -33.79 24.24 13.30
N LEU A 149 -33.10 24.31 14.43
CA LEU A 149 -32.85 25.58 15.12
C LEU A 149 -31.99 26.53 14.27
N PHE A 150 -31.01 26.00 13.53
CA PHE A 150 -30.17 26.79 12.63
C PHE A 150 -30.86 27.19 11.32
N ALA A 151 -31.79 26.39 10.81
CA ALA A 151 -32.55 26.72 9.60
C ALA A 151 -33.63 27.81 9.80
N LEU A 152 -33.94 28.14 11.06
CA LEU A 152 -34.93 29.16 11.46
C LEU A 152 -34.31 30.54 11.76
N LEU A 153 -32.98 30.66 11.70
CA LEU A 153 -32.21 31.90 11.81
C LEU A 153 -31.91 32.48 10.42
#